data_AF-A0A2M7EWZ9-F1
#
_entry.id   AF-A0A2M7EWZ9-F1
#
_cell.length_a   1.000
_cell.length_b   1.000
_cell.length_c   1.000
_cell.angle_alpha   90.00
_cell.angle_beta   90.00
_cell.angle_gamma   90.00
#
_symmetry.space_group_name_H-M   'P 1'
#
loop_
_entity.id
_entity.type
_entity.pdbx_description
1 polymer ?
#
loop_
_entity_poly.entity_id
_entity_poly.type
_entity_poly.pdbx_seq_one_letter_code
_entity_poly.pdbx_strand_id
1 'polypeptide(L)'
;MNTHFEADQFEILAEKARKGTISRRRFTELAVALMGTAAVSLRGTPVLAASGELVFVNWGGDAVTAYDTAYGAPFLAETGIVVKQDGSGPSEGAIQAQFESGKPSWDIVDADPFSAQSLGKKGMMEPIDYTVVDKTKTREGFGWEYAASSYFYSYIIAYDAKKFGACETTSTRRLPPFR
;
A
#
# COMPACT_ATOMS: atom_id res chain seq x y z
N MET A 1 -31.79 -6.10 -29.74
CA MET A 1 -31.55 -7.26 -30.61
C MET A 1 -30.04 -7.37 -30.94
N ASN A 2 -29.15 -7.41 -29.93
CA ASN A 2 -27.68 -7.41 -30.11
C ASN A 2 -26.88 -8.27 -29.11
N THR A 3 -27.51 -8.85 -28.09
CA THR A 3 -26.79 -9.50 -26.96
C THR A 3 -26.06 -10.78 -27.35
N HIS A 4 -26.60 -11.54 -28.31
CA HIS A 4 -25.96 -12.77 -28.80
C HIS A 4 -24.69 -12.49 -29.63
N PHE A 5 -24.70 -11.40 -30.39
CA PHE A 5 -23.56 -11.03 -31.23
C PHE A 5 -22.36 -10.55 -30.40
N GLU A 6 -22.62 -9.76 -29.36
CA GLU A 6 -21.57 -9.29 -28.44
C GLU A 6 -20.96 -10.48 -27.66
N ALA A 7 -21.78 -11.41 -27.19
CA ALA A 7 -21.30 -12.62 -26.50
C ALA A 7 -20.38 -13.48 -27.39
N ASP A 8 -20.76 -13.70 -28.66
CA ASP A 8 -19.94 -14.43 -29.62
C ASP A 8 -18.60 -13.72 -29.88
N GLN A 9 -18.60 -12.38 -29.96
CA GLN A 9 -17.38 -11.59 -30.14
C GLN A 9 -16.43 -11.70 -28.93
N PHE A 10 -16.97 -11.72 -27.71
CA PHE A 10 -16.19 -11.94 -26.49
C PHE A 10 -15.58 -13.34 -26.44
N GLU A 11 -16.35 -14.36 -26.80
CA GLU A 11 -15.88 -15.74 -26.78
C GLU A 11 -14.74 -15.97 -27.78
N ILE A 12 -14.86 -15.43 -28.99
CA ILE A 12 -13.82 -15.49 -30.03
C ILE A 12 -12.52 -14.80 -29.57
N LEU A 13 -12.63 -13.63 -28.91
CA LEU A 13 -11.46 -12.95 -28.37
C LEU A 13 -10.81 -13.75 -27.23
N ALA A 14 -11.61 -14.35 -26.34
CA ALA A 14 -11.11 -15.14 -25.22
C ALA A 14 -10.41 -16.42 -25.70
N GLU A 15 -10.90 -17.02 -26.78
CA GLU A 15 -10.26 -18.16 -27.43
C GLU A 15 -8.92 -17.78 -28.07
N LYS A 16 -8.86 -16.64 -28.78
CA LYS A 16 -7.60 -16.12 -29.37
C LYS A 16 -6.54 -15.79 -28.32
N ALA A 17 -6.95 -15.28 -27.17
CA ALA A 17 -6.05 -15.03 -26.04
C ALA A 17 -5.54 -16.34 -25.41
N ARG A 18 -6.41 -17.34 -25.23
CA ARG A 18 -6.03 -18.68 -24.75
C ARG A 18 -5.06 -19.40 -25.69
N LYS A 19 -5.23 -19.23 -27.01
CA LYS A 19 -4.33 -19.77 -28.03
C LYS A 19 -3.02 -18.99 -28.18
N GLY A 20 -2.81 -17.93 -27.38
CA GLY A 20 -1.60 -17.10 -27.42
C GLY A 20 -1.43 -16.25 -28.68
N THR A 21 -2.44 -16.23 -29.56
CA THR A 21 -2.41 -15.45 -30.81
C THR A 21 -2.57 -13.95 -30.61
N ILE A 22 -3.09 -13.54 -29.45
CA ILE A 22 -3.15 -12.14 -29.01
C ILE A 22 -2.60 -12.04 -27.59
N SER A 23 -1.88 -10.95 -27.32
CA SER A 23 -1.36 -10.67 -25.97
C SER A 23 -2.51 -10.29 -25.03
N ARG A 24 -2.33 -10.50 -23.72
CA ARG A 24 -3.35 -10.18 -22.69
C ARG A 24 -3.77 -8.71 -22.75
N ARG A 25 -2.82 -7.82 -23.05
CA ARG A 25 -3.07 -6.38 -23.28
C ARG A 25 -3.92 -6.14 -24.52
N ARG A 26 -3.67 -6.86 -25.61
CA ARG A 26 -4.47 -6.71 -26.84
C ARG A 26 -5.88 -7.27 -26.67
N PHE A 27 -6.05 -8.30 -25.86
CA PHE A 27 -7.34 -8.83 -25.46
C PHE A 27 -8.15 -7.81 -24.67
N THR A 28 -7.57 -7.18 -23.64
CA THR A 28 -8.28 -6.16 -22.84
C THR A 28 -8.64 -4.92 -23.65
N GLU A 29 -7.75 -4.45 -24.53
CA GLU A 29 -8.04 -3.33 -25.44
C GLU A 29 -9.26 -3.62 -26.35
N LEU A 30 -9.35 -4.82 -26.93
CA LEU A 30 -10.44 -5.20 -27.84
C LEU A 30 -11.74 -5.52 -27.10
N ALA A 31 -11.64 -6.14 -25.92
CA ALA A 31 -12.77 -6.39 -25.02
C ALA A 31 -13.43 -5.08 -24.56
N VAL A 32 -12.63 -4.07 -24.22
CA VAL A 32 -13.11 -2.73 -23.86
C VAL A 32 -13.74 -2.01 -25.05
N ALA A 33 -13.17 -2.16 -26.25
CA ALA A 33 -13.75 -1.59 -27.48
C ALA A 33 -15.12 -2.20 -27.83
N LEU A 34 -15.35 -3.48 -27.51
CA LEU A 34 -16.63 -4.16 -27.73
C LEU A 34 -17.72 -3.73 -26.75
N MET A 35 -17.40 -3.26 -25.54
CA MET A 35 -18.39 -2.81 -24.55
C MET A 35 -18.91 -1.38 -24.78
N GLY A 36 -18.49 -0.72 -25.85
CA GLY A 36 -18.88 0.66 -26.13
C GLY A 36 -18.03 1.68 -25.38
N THR A 37 -17.86 2.83 -26.03
CA THR A 37 -16.88 3.88 -25.70
C THR A 37 -17.13 4.56 -24.34
N ALA A 38 -16.39 4.17 -23.31
CA ALA A 38 -16.27 4.97 -22.08
C ALA A 38 -14.90 4.86 -21.34
N ALA A 39 -13.86 4.28 -21.94
CA ALA A 39 -12.58 4.06 -21.25
C ALA A 39 -11.34 4.65 -21.95
N VAL A 40 -11.51 5.76 -22.68
CA VAL A 40 -10.38 6.63 -23.00
C VAL A 40 -10.42 7.77 -21.98
N SER A 41 -9.40 7.83 -21.10
CA SER A 41 -9.06 8.92 -20.16
C SER A 41 -9.14 8.61 -18.67
N LEU A 42 -8.63 7.47 -18.21
CA LEU A 42 -8.18 7.33 -16.82
C LEU A 42 -6.68 7.05 -16.76
N ARG A 43 -5.89 8.10 -17.03
CA ARG A 43 -4.53 8.18 -16.50
C ARG A 43 -4.67 8.66 -15.06
N GLY A 44 -4.58 7.76 -14.09
CA GLY A 44 -4.51 8.15 -12.67
C GLY A 44 -5.55 7.56 -11.74
N THR A 45 -6.40 6.61 -12.16
CA THR A 45 -7.02 5.74 -11.15
C THR A 45 -5.98 4.70 -10.71
N PRO A 46 -5.76 4.52 -9.39
CA PRO A 46 -5.03 3.37 -8.93
C PRO A 46 -5.73 2.14 -9.51
N VAL A 47 -4.95 1.30 -10.18
CA VAL A 47 -5.43 -0.02 -10.56
C VAL A 47 -5.66 -0.72 -9.23
N LEU A 48 -6.91 -0.71 -8.75
CA LEU A 48 -7.32 -1.63 -7.69
C LEU A 48 -6.85 -3.01 -8.14
N ALA A 49 -6.01 -3.63 -7.31
CA ALA A 49 -5.59 -5.00 -7.51
C ALA A 49 -6.82 -5.83 -7.88
N ALA A 50 -6.63 -6.76 -8.82
CA ALA A 50 -7.70 -7.53 -9.48
C ALA A 50 -8.58 -8.39 -8.53
N SER A 51 -8.44 -8.25 -7.22
CA SER A 51 -9.20 -8.90 -6.14
C SER A 51 -10.13 -7.95 -5.36
N GLY A 52 -10.06 -6.62 -5.52
CA GLY A 52 -10.86 -5.69 -4.71
C GLY A 52 -10.40 -5.58 -3.24
N GLU A 53 -9.14 -5.91 -2.97
CA GLU A 53 -8.50 -5.82 -1.66
C GLU A 53 -7.35 -4.82 -1.71
N LEU A 54 -7.00 -4.25 -0.55
CA LEU A 54 -5.80 -3.42 -0.34
C LEU A 54 -4.76 -4.20 0.47
N VAL A 55 -3.50 -4.10 0.10
CA VAL A 55 -2.37 -4.68 0.84
C VAL A 55 -1.64 -3.57 1.60
N PHE A 56 -1.73 -3.63 2.94
CA PHE A 56 -1.02 -2.75 3.86
C PHE A 56 0.16 -3.49 4.47
N VAL A 57 1.38 -3.00 4.24
CA VAL A 57 2.62 -3.60 4.77
C VAL A 57 3.11 -2.85 6.00
N ASN A 58 3.38 -3.60 7.07
CA ASN A 58 3.97 -3.11 8.32
C ASN A 58 5.09 -4.01 8.83
N TRP A 59 5.60 -3.70 10.03
CA TRP A 59 6.74 -4.38 10.65
C TRP A 59 6.40 -5.70 11.38
N GLY A 60 5.17 -6.19 11.27
CA GLY A 60 4.77 -7.47 11.85
C GLY A 60 4.54 -7.44 13.36
N GLY A 61 4.50 -8.62 13.97
CA GLY A 61 4.24 -8.78 15.41
C GLY A 61 2.86 -8.27 15.84
N ASP A 62 2.79 -7.72 17.04
CA ASP A 62 1.53 -7.18 17.62
C ASP A 62 0.96 -6.01 16.81
N ALA A 63 1.78 -5.35 15.98
CA ALA A 63 1.33 -4.26 15.13
C ALA A 63 0.27 -4.72 14.12
N VAL A 64 0.39 -5.93 13.56
CA VAL A 64 -0.59 -6.47 12.58
C VAL A 64 -2.00 -6.47 13.15
N THR A 65 -2.17 -7.04 14.34
CA THR A 65 -3.47 -7.11 15.01
C THR A 65 -3.96 -5.72 15.43
N ALA A 66 -3.06 -4.86 15.91
CA ALA A 66 -3.41 -3.50 16.31
C ALA A 66 -3.91 -2.66 15.13
N TYR A 67 -3.23 -2.73 13.98
CA TYR A 67 -3.62 -2.04 12.76
C TYR A 67 -4.92 -2.56 12.18
N ASP A 68 -5.11 -3.89 12.17
CA ASP A 68 -6.36 -4.48 11.70
C ASP A 68 -7.55 -4.03 12.57
N THR A 69 -7.38 -4.05 13.89
CA THR A 69 -8.43 -3.62 14.82
C THR A 69 -8.72 -2.11 14.70
N ALA A 70 -7.67 -1.29 14.60
CA ALA A 70 -7.82 0.18 14.61
C ALA A 70 -8.26 0.75 13.26
N TYR A 71 -7.86 0.14 12.14
CA TYR A 71 -8.07 0.69 10.80
C TYR A 71 -8.68 -0.31 9.82
N GLY A 72 -8.18 -1.55 9.76
CA GLY A 72 -8.61 -2.55 8.79
C GLY A 72 -10.09 -2.92 8.90
N ALA A 73 -10.51 -3.37 10.09
CA ALA A 73 -11.88 -3.79 10.36
C ALA A 73 -12.90 -2.63 10.25
N PRO A 74 -12.64 -1.41 10.79
CA PRO A 74 -13.51 -0.27 10.55
C PRO A 74 -13.62 0.11 9.07
N PHE A 75 -12.50 0.12 8.33
CA PHE A 75 -12.50 0.46 6.91
C PHE A 75 -13.29 -0.56 6.08
N LEU A 76 -13.14 -1.85 6.38
CA LEU A 76 -13.94 -2.91 5.76
C LEU A 76 -15.43 -2.74 6.06
N ALA A 77 -15.80 -2.43 7.30
CA ALA A 77 -17.21 -2.22 7.67
C ALA A 77 -17.84 -1.03 6.94
N GLU A 78 -17.08 0.02 6.68
CA GLU A 78 -17.56 1.24 6.01
C GLU A 78 -17.59 1.11 4.48
N THR A 79 -16.57 0.49 3.89
CA THR A 79 -16.34 0.52 2.43
C THR A 79 -16.61 -0.82 1.74
N GLY A 80 -16.63 -1.92 2.49
CA GLY A 80 -16.65 -3.28 1.95
C GLY A 80 -15.30 -3.75 1.37
N ILE A 81 -14.23 -2.95 1.48
CA ILE A 81 -12.90 -3.27 0.96
C ILE A 81 -12.07 -3.93 2.05
N VAL A 82 -11.51 -5.10 1.75
CA VAL A 82 -10.63 -5.81 2.68
C VAL A 82 -9.24 -5.19 2.67
N VAL A 83 -8.68 -4.93 3.86
CA VAL A 83 -7.28 -4.53 4.04
C VAL A 83 -6.48 -5.73 4.54
N LYS A 84 -5.71 -6.34 3.65
CA LYS A 84 -4.78 -7.41 3.98
C LYS A 84 -3.52 -6.84 4.62
N GLN A 85 -3.28 -7.23 5.87
CA GLN A 85 -2.06 -6.89 6.60
C GLN A 85 -0.91 -7.81 6.18
N ASP A 86 0.23 -7.23 5.83
CA ASP A 86 1.49 -7.92 5.51
C ASP A 86 2.58 -7.47 6.48
N GLY A 87 3.05 -8.37 7.33
CA GLY A 87 4.06 -8.09 8.36
C GLY A 87 5.51 -8.24 7.91
N SER A 88 5.78 -8.28 6.60
CA SER A 88 7.14 -8.53 6.07
C SER A 88 8.11 -7.36 6.22
N GLY A 89 7.62 -6.16 6.55
CA GLY A 89 8.44 -4.96 6.76
C GLY A 89 8.75 -4.19 5.47
N PRO A 90 8.34 -2.91 5.36
CA PRO A 90 8.52 -2.12 4.15
C PRO A 90 9.89 -1.42 4.12
N SER A 91 10.98 -2.20 4.06
CA SER A 91 12.32 -1.61 3.93
C SER A 91 12.45 -0.79 2.63
N GLU A 92 13.29 0.25 2.63
CA GLU A 92 13.52 1.07 1.42
C GLU A 92 13.95 0.22 0.20
N GLY A 93 14.79 -0.79 0.44
CA GLY A 93 15.22 -1.72 -0.62
C GLY A 93 14.08 -2.60 -1.16
N ALA A 94 13.15 -3.02 -0.31
CA ALA A 94 11.98 -3.79 -0.74
C ALA A 94 11.00 -2.91 -1.54
N ILE A 95 10.77 -1.66 -1.11
CA ILE A 95 9.97 -0.68 -1.86
C ILE A 95 10.61 -0.42 -3.24
N GLN A 96 11.93 -0.20 -3.28
CA GLN A 96 12.65 -0.01 -4.52
C GLN A 96 12.53 -1.25 -5.44
N ALA A 97 12.67 -2.46 -4.90
CA ALA A 97 12.52 -3.70 -5.68
C ALA A 97 11.10 -3.86 -6.24
N GLN A 98 10.06 -3.54 -5.45
CA GLN A 98 8.67 -3.53 -5.92
C GLN A 98 8.49 -2.55 -7.08
N PHE A 99 9.03 -1.34 -6.97
CA PHE A 99 8.98 -0.33 -8.03
C PHE A 99 9.71 -0.79 -9.30
N GLU A 100 10.95 -1.26 -9.18
CA GLU A 100 11.77 -1.72 -10.30
C GLU A 100 11.18 -2.94 -11.01
N SER A 101 10.43 -3.78 -10.30
CA SER A 101 9.71 -4.91 -10.90
C SER A 101 8.62 -4.47 -11.89
N GLY A 102 8.14 -3.22 -11.77
CA GLY A 102 6.99 -2.69 -12.52
C GLY A 102 5.66 -3.37 -12.18
N LYS A 103 5.63 -4.19 -11.12
CA LYS A 103 4.46 -4.97 -10.68
C LYS A 103 4.35 -4.92 -9.15
N PRO A 104 4.15 -3.74 -8.55
CA PRO A 104 3.99 -3.63 -7.12
C PRO A 104 2.80 -4.48 -6.66
N SER A 105 3.01 -5.26 -5.60
CA SER A 105 1.96 -6.02 -4.91
C SER A 105 1.47 -5.36 -3.62
N TRP A 106 2.05 -4.20 -3.28
CA TRP A 106 1.77 -3.44 -2.06
C TRP A 106 1.07 -2.15 -2.44
N ASP A 107 -0.02 -1.83 -1.74
CA ASP A 107 -0.80 -0.62 -1.98
C ASP A 107 -0.42 0.48 -0.98
N ILE A 108 -0.19 0.10 0.28
CA ILE A 108 0.12 1.03 1.37
C ILE A 108 1.30 0.49 2.17
N VAL A 109 2.25 1.37 2.53
CA VAL A 109 3.45 1.02 3.29
C VAL A 109 3.58 1.85 4.56
N ASP A 110 3.86 1.19 5.67
CA ASP A 110 4.24 1.80 6.95
C ASP A 110 5.70 2.28 6.91
N ALA A 111 5.93 3.37 6.17
CA ALA A 111 7.25 3.94 5.95
C ALA A 111 7.50 5.19 6.80
N ASP A 112 8.74 5.36 7.24
CA ASP A 112 9.16 6.60 7.88
C ASP A 112 9.01 7.79 6.93
N PRO A 113 8.53 8.96 7.41
CA PRO A 113 8.27 10.11 6.55
C PRO A 113 9.53 10.61 5.83
N PHE A 114 10.71 10.49 6.45
CA PHE A 114 11.98 10.84 5.79
C PHE A 114 12.27 9.92 4.59
N SER A 115 12.14 8.61 4.78
CA SER A 115 12.32 7.61 3.73
C SER A 115 11.30 7.80 2.62
N ALA A 116 10.03 8.00 2.97
CA ALA A 116 8.96 8.22 2.01
C ALA A 116 9.18 9.47 1.14
N GLN A 117 9.60 10.59 1.75
CA GLN A 117 9.96 11.80 1.00
C GLN A 117 11.17 11.59 0.07
N SER A 118 12.14 10.77 0.45
CA SER A 118 13.32 10.47 -0.36
C SER A 118 12.98 9.57 -1.55
N LEU A 119 12.20 8.52 -1.32
CA LEU A 119 11.74 7.57 -2.34
C LEU A 119 10.71 8.20 -3.29
N GLY A 120 9.77 8.99 -2.77
CA GLY A 120 8.78 9.73 -3.55
C GLY A 120 9.41 10.68 -4.57
N LYS A 121 10.47 11.41 -4.18
CA LYS A 121 11.24 12.26 -5.11
C LYS A 121 11.94 11.49 -6.23
N LYS A 122 12.15 10.18 -6.06
CA LYS A 122 12.66 9.27 -7.10
C LYS A 122 11.54 8.64 -7.94
N GLY A 123 10.29 9.00 -7.69
CA GLY A 123 9.11 8.46 -8.36
C GLY A 123 8.65 7.10 -7.84
N MET A 124 9.20 6.63 -6.71
CA MET A 124 8.89 5.30 -6.16
C MET A 124 7.65 5.29 -5.26
N MET A 125 7.13 6.46 -4.91
CA MET A 125 5.92 6.63 -4.11
C MET A 125 5.03 7.70 -4.74
N GLU A 126 3.73 7.51 -4.62
CA GLU A 126 2.75 8.47 -5.11
C GLU A 126 2.58 9.62 -4.09
N PRO A 127 2.37 10.87 -4.56
CA PRO A 127 2.06 11.96 -3.66
C PRO A 127 0.69 11.74 -3.01
N ILE A 128 0.55 12.16 -1.76
CA ILE A 128 -0.71 12.09 -1.03
C ILE A 128 -1.72 13.05 -1.64
N ASP A 129 -2.88 12.52 -2.00
CA ASP A 129 -4.01 13.32 -2.45
C ASP A 129 -4.72 13.98 -1.25
N TYR A 130 -4.37 15.23 -0.97
CA TYR A 130 -4.99 16.04 0.08
C TYR A 130 -6.39 16.57 -0.25
N THR A 131 -6.94 16.24 -1.41
CA THR A 131 -8.38 16.42 -1.66
C THR A 131 -9.22 15.31 -1.03
N VAL A 132 -8.60 14.15 -0.79
CA VAL A 132 -9.19 12.99 -0.09
C VAL A 132 -8.72 12.95 1.37
N VAL A 133 -7.43 13.13 1.62
CA VAL A 133 -6.85 13.12 2.96
C VAL A 133 -6.98 14.51 3.59
N ASP A 134 -7.74 14.58 4.69
CA ASP A 134 -7.90 15.83 5.43
C ASP A 134 -6.62 16.19 6.19
N LYS A 135 -5.84 17.11 5.62
CA LYS A 135 -4.58 17.61 6.21
C LYS A 135 -4.79 18.27 7.57
N THR A 136 -5.98 18.77 7.89
CA THR A 136 -6.27 19.41 9.18
C THR A 136 -6.35 18.41 10.33
N LYS A 137 -6.53 17.13 10.03
CA LYS A 137 -6.47 16.03 11.01
C LYS A 137 -5.04 15.60 11.35
N THR A 138 -4.05 16.12 10.63
CA THR A 138 -2.63 15.90 10.94
C THR A 138 -2.09 17.00 11.85
N ARG A 139 -1.09 16.66 12.67
CA ARG A 139 -0.39 17.66 13.48
C ARG A 139 0.30 18.69 12.58
N GLU A 140 0.37 19.94 13.01
CA GLU A 140 1.08 20.99 12.27
C GLU A 140 2.52 20.55 11.96
N GLY A 141 2.91 20.63 10.69
CA GLY A 141 4.21 20.16 10.19
C GLY A 141 4.26 18.70 9.71
N PHE A 142 3.17 17.93 9.85
CA PHE A 142 3.11 16.49 9.54
C PHE A 142 2.31 16.15 8.26
N GLY A 143 1.97 17.16 7.46
CA GLY A 143 1.37 16.94 6.14
C GLY A 143 2.42 16.98 5.04
N TRP A 144 3.11 15.86 4.84
CA TRP A 144 4.18 15.69 3.84
C TRP A 144 3.63 15.37 2.45
N GLU A 145 4.47 15.52 1.42
CA GLU A 145 4.04 15.31 0.03
C GLU A 145 3.83 13.82 -0.27
N TYR A 146 4.69 12.94 0.23
CA TYR A 146 4.69 11.50 -0.06
C TYR A 146 4.37 10.62 1.18
N ALA A 147 3.88 11.22 2.27
CA ALA A 147 3.52 10.50 3.48
C ALA A 147 2.36 11.16 4.22
N ALA A 148 1.45 10.34 4.76
CA ALA A 148 0.39 10.76 5.65
C ALA A 148 0.64 10.21 7.06
N SER A 149 0.59 11.08 8.08
CA SER A 149 0.84 10.69 9.47
C SER A 149 -0.37 9.96 10.05
N SER A 150 -0.21 8.69 10.41
CA SER A 150 -1.24 7.85 11.04
C SER A 150 -0.97 7.53 12.51
N TYR A 151 0.29 7.50 12.94
CA TYR A 151 0.67 7.25 14.33
C TYR A 151 2.04 7.84 14.64
N PHE A 152 2.36 7.91 15.94
CA PHE A 152 3.66 8.32 16.45
C PHE A 152 4.26 7.19 17.26
N TYR A 153 5.58 7.03 17.15
CA TYR A 153 6.30 6.04 17.93
C TYR A 153 7.62 6.63 18.42
N SER A 154 8.30 5.92 19.32
CA SER A 154 9.61 6.32 19.82
C SER A 154 10.50 5.09 19.94
N TYR A 155 11.73 5.21 19.45
CA TYR A 155 12.78 4.26 19.78
C TYR A 155 13.27 4.56 21.18
N ILE A 156 12.96 3.67 22.12
CA ILE A 156 13.40 3.77 23.50
C ILE A 156 14.49 2.75 23.79
N ILE A 157 15.34 3.08 24.76
CA ILE A 157 16.25 2.09 25.33
C ILE A 157 15.54 1.42 26.50
N ALA A 158 15.38 0.11 26.42
CA ALA A 158 14.82 -0.72 27.49
C ALA A 158 15.92 -1.61 28.10
N TYR A 159 15.80 -1.93 29.39
CA TYR A 159 16.69 -2.85 30.08
C TYR A 159 15.90 -3.78 31.01
N ASP A 160 16.50 -4.94 31.35
CA ASP A 160 15.89 -5.91 32.26
C ASP A 160 16.08 -5.46 33.72
N ALA A 161 15.00 -4.95 34.33
CA ALA A 161 15.00 -4.48 35.71
C ALA A 161 15.37 -5.56 36.74
N LYS A 162 15.16 -6.85 36.44
CA LYS A 162 15.58 -7.95 37.35
C LYS A 162 17.09 -8.11 37.36
N LYS A 163 17.76 -7.82 36.25
CA LYS A 163 19.23 -7.94 36.12
C LYS A 163 19.96 -6.69 36.59
N PHE A 164 19.39 -5.50 36.36
CA PHE A 164 20.09 -4.23 36.58
C PHE A 164 19.52 -3.40 37.74
N GLY A 165 18.45 -3.87 38.42
CA GLY A 165 17.73 -3.11 39.43
C GLY A 165 16.90 -1.98 38.81
N ALA A 166 16.08 -1.28 39.62
CA ALA A 166 15.38 -0.08 39.17
C ALA A 166 16.40 1.04 38.95
N CYS A 167 16.85 1.20 37.71
CA CYS A 167 17.73 2.26 37.28
C CYS A 167 16.88 3.45 36.81
N GLU A 168 17.04 4.64 37.40
CA GLU A 168 16.39 5.89 36.98
C GLU A 168 16.94 6.42 35.64
N THR A 169 17.29 5.54 34.69
CA THR A 169 18.06 5.91 33.51
C THR A 169 17.18 6.47 32.40
N THR A 170 16.90 7.76 32.51
CA THR A 170 16.33 8.60 31.44
C THR A 170 17.38 9.11 30.44
N SER A 171 18.62 8.61 30.47
CA SER A 171 19.74 9.13 29.67
C SER A 171 20.63 8.04 29.07
N THR A 172 20.94 8.18 27.77
CA THR A 172 21.86 7.35 26.97
C THR A 172 23.26 7.21 27.58
N ARG A 173 23.66 8.14 28.46
CA ARG A 173 24.99 8.17 29.11
C ARG A 173 25.16 7.12 30.22
N ARG A 174 24.06 6.58 30.75
CA ARG A 174 24.07 5.70 31.94
C ARG A 174 23.60 4.28 31.63
N LEU A 175 23.73 3.83 30.38
CA LEU A 175 23.45 2.44 30.05
C LEU A 175 24.52 1.53 30.67
N PRO A 176 24.11 0.40 31.29
CA PRO A 176 25.07 -0.58 31.76
C PRO A 176 25.92 -1.07 30.57
N PRO A 177 27.22 -1.35 30.78
CA PRO A 177 28.08 -1.83 29.70
C PRO A 177 27.51 -3.13 29.12
N PHE A 178 27.45 -3.21 27.78
CA PHE A 178 27.16 -4.45 27.08
C PHE A 178 28.26 -5.46 27.43
N ARG A 179 27.89 -6.54 28.12
CA ARG A 179 28.77 -7.68 28.41
C ARG A 179 28.67 -8.71 27.30
#